data_AF-A0A1H9N0D2-F1
#
_entry.id   AF-A0A1H9N0D2-F1
#
_cell.length_a   1.000
_cell.length_b   1.000
_cell.length_c   1.000
_cell.angle_alpha   90.00
_cell.angle_beta   90.00
_cell.angle_gamma   90.00
#
_symmetry.space_group_name_H-M   'P 1'
#
loop_
_entity.id
_entity.type
_entity.pdbx_description
1 polymer ?
#
loop_
_entity_poly.entity_id
_entity_poly.type
_entity_poly.pdbx_seq_one_letter_code
_entity_poly.pdbx_strand_id
1 'polypeptide(L)'
;MNPTMVLSGLALLSGFGIRYWINRRKFYRRSPLGAESFSSYEKSVFISFLERTGKWIAYILIIFGLLLLWSYSKQQKDIKVLIQKEVPFKHDQNPK
;
A
#
# COMPACT_ATOMS: atom_id res chain seq x y z
N MET A 1 19.58 6.40 1.31
CA MET A 1 18.19 5.99 0.99
C MET A 1 17.37 6.03 2.26
N ASN A 2 16.25 6.76 2.28
CA ASN A 2 15.39 6.80 3.46
C ASN A 2 14.58 5.50 3.55
N PRO A 3 14.73 4.69 4.63
CA PRO A 3 14.10 3.37 4.72
C PRO A 3 12.57 3.45 4.64
N THR A 4 11.96 4.50 5.18
CA THR A 4 10.51 4.72 5.16
C THR A 4 9.94 4.93 3.75
N MET A 5 10.71 5.56 2.86
CA MET A 5 10.31 5.82 1.47
C MET A 5 10.42 4.55 0.62
N VAL A 6 11.42 3.71 0.89
CA VAL A 6 11.59 2.41 0.24
C VAL A 6 10.48 1.44 0.69
N LEU A 7 10.20 1.38 1.99
CA LEU A 7 9.18 0.50 2.54
C LEU A 7 7.77 0.83 2.04
N SER A 8 7.42 2.13 1.94
CA SER A 8 6.12 2.55 1.40
C SER A 8 5.98 2.25 -0.09
N GLY A 9 7.03 2.49 -0.88
CA GLY A 9 7.06 2.11 -2.30
C GLY A 9 6.88 0.61 -2.52
N LEU A 10 7.61 -0.22 -1.77
CA LEU A 10 7.49 -1.68 -1.83
C LEU A 10 6.11 -2.17 -1.39
N ALA A 11 5.54 -1.59 -0.33
CA ALA A 11 4.21 -1.95 0.14
C ALA A 11 3.12 -1.66 -0.90
N LEU A 12 3.20 -0.50 -1.56
CA LEU A 12 2.27 -0.14 -2.64
C LEU A 12 2.43 -1.05 -3.85
N LEU A 13 3.67 -1.25 -4.33
CA LEU A 13 3.94 -2.14 -5.47
C LEU A 13 3.50 -3.58 -5.19
N SER A 14 3.72 -4.07 -3.96
CA SER A 14 3.24 -5.40 -3.54
C SER A 14 1.71 -5.46 -3.53
N GLY A 15 1.02 -4.44 -3.01
CA GLY A 15 -0.45 -4.36 -3.01
C GLY A 15 -1.05 -4.36 -4.43
N PHE A 16 -0.49 -3.57 -5.33
CA PHE A 16 -0.88 -3.59 -6.75
C PHE A 16 -0.51 -4.90 -7.43
N GLY A 17 0.66 -5.46 -7.12
CA GLY A 17 1.15 -6.73 -7.66
C GLY A 17 0.24 -7.91 -7.30
N ILE A 18 -0.18 -8.02 -6.03
CA ILE A 18 -1.13 -9.03 -5.55
C ILE A 18 -2.46 -8.87 -6.26
N ARG A 19 -2.98 -7.63 -6.38
CA ARG A 19 -4.23 -7.36 -7.07
C ARG A 19 -4.16 -7.76 -8.55
N TYR A 20 -3.08 -7.40 -9.23
CA TYR A 20 -2.86 -7.77 -10.64
C TYR A 20 -2.71 -9.29 -10.80
N TRP A 21 -1.97 -9.96 -9.91
CA TRP A 21 -1.77 -11.40 -9.93
C TRP A 21 -3.09 -12.18 -9.76
N ILE A 22 -3.94 -11.77 -8.82
CA ILE A 22 -5.28 -12.35 -8.65
C ILE A 22 -6.12 -12.15 -9.91
N ASN A 23 -6.11 -10.93 -10.47
CA ASN A 23 -6.86 -10.61 -11.69
C ASN A 23 -6.36 -11.40 -12.92
N ARG A 24 -5.04 -11.63 -13.00
CA ARG A 24 -4.37 -12.43 -14.02
C ARG A 24 -4.76 -13.91 -13.91
N ARG A 25 -4.76 -14.49 -12.71
CA ARG A 25 -5.22 -15.88 -12.46
C ARG A 25 -6.68 -16.06 -12.88
N LYS A 26 -7.52 -15.05 -12.65
CA LYS A 26 -8.92 -15.04 -13.08
C LYS A 26 -9.08 -15.04 -14.59
N PHE A 27 -8.26 -14.27 -15.30
CA PHE A 27 -8.29 -14.18 -16.76
C PHE A 27 -7.94 -15.53 -17.41
N TYR A 28 -6.86 -16.20 -16.98
CA TYR A 28 -6.45 -17.48 -17.55
C TYR A 28 -7.39 -18.66 -17.22
N ARG A 29 -8.27 -18.52 -16.23
CA ARG A 29 -9.28 -19.54 -15.91
C ARG A 29 -10.56 -19.42 -16.75
N ARG A 30 -10.83 -18.24 -17.31
CA ARG A 30 -12.05 -18.01 -18.09
C ARG A 30 -11.80 -18.46 -19.53
N SER A 31 -12.62 -19.40 -20.01
CA SER A 31 -12.75 -19.67 -21.45
C SER A 31 -13.13 -18.37 -22.18
N PRO A 32 -12.84 -18.19 -23.48
CA PRO A 32 -13.27 -17.02 -24.27
C PRO A 32 -14.75 -16.64 -24.14
N LEU A 33 -15.61 -17.57 -23.70
CA LEU A 33 -17.04 -17.35 -23.41
C LEU A 33 -17.35 -16.91 -21.96
N GLY A 34 -16.34 -16.68 -21.12
CA GLY A 34 -16.51 -16.27 -19.71
C GLY A 34 -16.98 -17.37 -18.75
N ALA A 35 -17.23 -18.58 -19.25
CA ALA A 35 -17.63 -19.73 -18.45
C ALA A 35 -16.45 -20.29 -17.64
N GLU A 36 -16.67 -20.49 -16.34
CA GLU A 36 -15.72 -21.09 -15.41
C GLU A 36 -15.88 -22.62 -15.44
N SER A 37 -15.07 -23.32 -16.22
CA SER A 37 -15.03 -24.78 -16.22
C SER A 37 -14.27 -25.28 -14.99
N PHE A 38 -14.97 -25.45 -13.88
CA PHE A 38 -14.47 -26.26 -12.77
C PHE A 38 -14.98 -27.69 -12.92
N SER A 39 -14.08 -28.68 -12.90
CA SER A 39 -14.49 -30.09 -12.92
C SER A 39 -14.94 -30.61 -11.54
N SER A 40 -14.77 -29.82 -10.47
CA SER A 40 -15.11 -30.22 -9.10
C SER A 40 -15.56 -29.01 -8.26
N TYR A 41 -16.65 -29.21 -7.50
CA TYR A 41 -17.29 -28.21 -6.64
C TYR A 41 -16.36 -27.71 -5.53
N GLU A 42 -15.56 -28.59 -4.92
CA GLU A 42 -14.66 -28.21 -3.82
C GLU A 42 -13.58 -27.23 -4.27
N LYS A 43 -13.05 -27.43 -5.50
CA LYS A 43 -12.06 -26.54 -6.11
C LYS A 43 -12.65 -25.14 -6.33
N SER A 44 -13.90 -25.05 -6.80
CA SER A 44 -14.53 -23.76 -7.10
C SER A 44 -14.73 -22.93 -5.83
N VAL A 45 -15.13 -23.57 -4.73
CA VAL A 45 -15.34 -22.91 -3.43
C VAL A 45 -14.01 -22.41 -2.85
N PHE A 46 -12.97 -23.25 -2.83
CA PHE A 46 -11.65 -22.85 -2.32
C PHE A 46 -11.06 -21.66 -3.08
N ILE A 47 -11.15 -21.67 -4.41
CA ILE A 47 -10.51 -20.62 -5.22
C ILE A 47 -11.34 -19.35 -5.20
N SER A 48 -12.68 -19.45 -5.19
CA SER A 48 -13.57 -18.29 -4.99
C SER A 48 -13.35 -17.64 -3.63
N PHE A 49 -13.10 -18.45 -2.59
CA PHE A 49 -12.75 -17.96 -1.26
C PHE A 49 -11.43 -17.18 -1.27
N LEU A 50 -10.37 -17.75 -1.87
CA LEU A 50 -9.08 -17.07 -2.02
C LEU A 50 -9.18 -15.79 -2.86
N GLU A 51 -10.01 -15.75 -3.91
CA GLU A 51 -10.23 -14.52 -4.68
C GLU A 51 -10.91 -13.43 -3.86
N ARG A 52 -11.86 -13.80 -3.01
CA ARG A 52 -12.55 -12.84 -2.14
C ARG A 52 -11.58 -12.32 -1.08
N THR A 53 -10.93 -13.22 -0.35
CA THR A 53 -9.97 -12.88 0.72
C THR A 53 -8.76 -12.12 0.19
N GLY A 54 -8.23 -12.50 -0.99
CA GLY A 54 -7.12 -11.80 -1.63
C GLY A 54 -7.44 -10.37 -2.06
N LYS A 55 -8.69 -10.08 -2.46
CA LYS A 55 -9.13 -8.70 -2.71
C LYS A 55 -9.13 -7.86 -1.44
N TRP A 56 -9.66 -8.40 -0.34
CA TRP A 56 -9.65 -7.72 0.96
C TRP A 56 -8.24 -7.44 1.44
N ILE A 57 -7.34 -8.42 1.36
CA ILE A 57 -5.93 -8.27 1.71
C ILE A 57 -5.24 -7.19 0.87
N ALA A 58 -5.49 -7.14 -0.45
CA ALA A 58 -4.95 -6.09 -1.29
C ALA A 58 -5.43 -4.69 -0.87
N TYR A 59 -6.72 -4.53 -0.53
CA TYR A 59 -7.25 -3.27 -0.03
C TYR A 59 -6.60 -2.84 1.29
N ILE A 60 -6.48 -3.76 2.25
CA ILE A 60 -5.83 -3.50 3.54
C ILE A 60 -4.38 -3.05 3.32
N LEU A 61 -3.66 -3.73 2.43
CA LEU A 61 -2.25 -3.43 2.15
C LEU A 61 -2.08 -2.06 1.47
N ILE A 62 -2.98 -1.70 0.55
CA ILE A 62 -2.97 -0.37 -0.09
C ILE A 62 -3.25 0.74 0.93
N ILE A 63 -4.26 0.55 1.78
CA ILE A 63 -4.60 1.51 2.85
C ILE A 63 -3.41 1.67 3.80
N PHE A 64 -2.78 0.57 4.19
CA PHE A 64 -1.60 0.60 5.07
C PHE A 64 -0.42 1.34 4.42
N GLY A 65 -0.16 1.11 3.13
CA GLY A 65 0.88 1.83 2.38
C GLY A 65 0.62 3.35 2.31
N LEU A 66 -0.63 3.76 2.10
CA LEU A 66 -1.04 5.17 2.10
C LEU A 66 -0.90 5.82 3.48
N LEU A 67 -1.27 5.11 4.55
CA LEU A 67 -1.12 5.58 5.93
C LEU A 67 0.35 5.84 6.28
N LEU A 68 1.25 4.93 5.89
CA LEU A 68 2.69 5.10 6.11
C LEU A 68 3.24 6.33 5.37
N LEU A 69 2.80 6.54 4.12
CA LEU A 69 3.19 7.71 3.33
C LEU A 69 2.69 9.02 3.97
N TRP A 70 1.44 9.03 4.43
CA TRP A 70 0.86 10.18 5.12
C TRP A 70 1.62 10.50 6.42
N SER A 71 1.86 9.47 7.25
CA SER A 71 2.57 9.61 8.53
C SER A 71 3.94 10.25 8.32
N TYR A 72 4.70 9.75 7.34
CA TYR A 72 6.00 10.31 6.97
C TYR A 72 5.92 11.80 6.58
N SER A 73 4.90 12.19 5.81
CA SER A 73 4.72 13.60 5.42
C SER A 73 4.40 14.50 6.61
N LYS A 74 3.73 14.01 7.65
CA LYS A 74 3.37 14.81 8.83
C LYS A 74 4.59 15.10 9.69
N GLN A 75 5.42 14.09 9.94
CA GLN A 75 6.64 14.22 10.74
C GLN A 75 7.62 15.28 10.18
N GLN A 76 7.73 15.37 8.85
CA GLN A 76 8.56 16.38 8.19
C GLN A 76 8.01 17.81 8.34
N LYS A 77 6.69 17.99 8.41
CA LYS A 77 6.07 19.30 8.63
C LYS A 77 6.33 19.80 10.05
N ASP A 78 6.18 18.90 11.02
CA ASP A 78 6.38 19.22 12.42
C ASP A 78 7.84 19.62 12.69
N ILE A 79 8.81 18.90 12.13
CA ILE A 79 10.24 19.25 12.25
C ILE A 79 10.54 20.61 11.60
N LYS A 80 9.99 20.92 10.43
CA LYS A 80 10.19 22.23 9.79
C LYS A 80 9.61 23.38 10.62
N VAL A 81 8.44 23.18 11.21
CA VAL A 81 7.79 24.17 12.09
C VAL A 81 8.63 24.40 13.35
N LEU A 82 9.20 23.34 13.94
CA LEU A 82 10.10 23.47 15.09
C LEU A 82 11.38 24.23 14.71
N ILE A 83 12.07 23.85 13.64
CA ILE A 83 13.27 24.54 13.15
C ILE A 83 12.97 26.01 12.87
N GLN A 84 11.85 26.32 12.21
CA GLN A 84 11.43 27.69 11.92
C GLN A 84 11.14 28.53 13.17
N LYS A 85 10.76 27.90 14.30
CA LYS A 85 10.59 28.58 15.59
C LYS A 85 11.92 28.76 16.34
N GLU A 86 12.86 27.83 16.17
CA GLU A 86 14.17 27.90 16.84
C GLU A 86 15.12 28.90 16.17
N VAL A 87 15.06 29.05 14.84
CA VAL A 87 15.87 30.03 14.08
C VAL A 87 15.66 31.49 14.52
N PRO A 88 14.43 32.02 14.66
CA PRO A 88 14.21 33.37 15.17
C PRO A 88 14.62 33.49 16.65
N PHE A 89 14.32 32.48 17.48
CA PHE A 89 14.73 32.48 18.89
C PHE A 89 16.25 32.54 19.08
N LYS A 90 17.02 31.80 18.26
CA LYS A 90 18.49 31.84 18.25
C LYS A 90 19.03 33.20 17.82
N HIS A 91 18.35 33.90 16.92
CA HIS A 91 18.78 35.22 16.45
C HIS A 91 18.68 36.27 17.58
N ASP A 92 17.65 36.19 18.42
CA ASP A 92 17.44 37.10 19.56
C ASP A 92 18.39 36.81 20.75
N GLN A 93 18.95 35.60 20.82
CA GLN A 93 19.83 35.15 21.91
C GLN A 93 21.33 35.33 21.62
N ASN A 94 21.71 35.84 20.44
CA ASN A 94 23.10 36.13 20.12
C ASN A 94 23.43 37.61 20.41
N PRO A 95 24.09 37.95 21.53
CA PRO A 95 24.53 39.32 21.76
C PRO A 95 25.57 39.70 20.70
N LYS A 96 25.37 40.89 20.11
CA LYS A 96 26.23 41.46 19.06
C LYS A 96 27.65 41.73 19.56
#